data_AF-A0A8C4YGM8-F1
#
_entry.id   AF-A0A8C4YGM8-F1
#
_cell.length_a   1.000
_cell.length_b   1.000
_cell.length_c   1.000
_cell.angle_alpha   90.00
_cell.angle_beta   90.00
_cell.angle_gamma   90.00
#
_symmetry.space_group_name_H-M   'P 1'
#
loop_
_entity.id
_entity.type
_entity.pdbx_description
1 polymer ?
#
loop_
_entity_poly.entity_id
_entity_poly.type
_entity_poly.pdbx_seq_one_letter_code
_entity_poly.pdbx_strand_id
1 'polypeptide(L)'
;MLEILNTLSKSSDPLQHAVIFLFNGAEENILQASHGFITQHRWAESIRAFINLEAAGVGGKELVFQTGPENPWLVQAYVFAAKHPFASVVAQEVFQSGIIPADTDFRIYRDFGNIPGIDLAFIENGYIYHTKYDTPDRILTDSIQRAGDNILGMLKYLATSDKLAKSFDYRHGNVVFFDVFGLFVLAYPARVGTIMNYMITAVTVLYLGKKILQPRNRAINYMKELSVAFGFTLLTAAKLILVHTLAKSSIIRLNEQYLGETFFDVSLLVWSVALVLITQLGLCSAFICAMWVAFPLLTKLLTYREFKQKVKMYFI
;
A
#
# COMPACT_ATOMS: atom_id res chain seq x y z
N MET A 1 12.96 -16.21 14.46
CA MET A 1 13.75 -17.24 13.72
C MET A 1 13.95 -18.54 14.50
N LEU A 2 14.56 -18.52 15.70
CA LEU A 2 14.88 -19.75 16.46
C LEU A 2 13.66 -20.65 16.72
N GLU A 3 12.52 -20.08 17.11
CA GLU A 3 11.29 -20.84 17.36
C GLU A 3 10.76 -21.54 16.10
N ILE A 4 10.86 -20.86 14.96
CA ILE A 4 10.45 -21.40 13.66
C ILE A 4 11.37 -22.55 13.24
N LEU A 5 12.69 -22.39 13.43
CA LEU A 5 13.66 -23.45 13.19
C LEU A 5 13.37 -24.68 14.07
N ASN A 6 13.10 -24.47 15.36
CA ASN A 6 12.69 -25.53 16.30
C ASN A 6 11.38 -26.21 15.89
N THR A 7 10.40 -25.44 15.40
CA THR A 7 9.12 -25.98 14.95
C THR A 7 9.28 -26.80 13.66
N LEU A 8 10.03 -26.30 12.69
CA LEU A 8 10.28 -27.00 11.42
C LEU A 8 11.13 -28.26 11.60
N SER A 9 12.13 -28.24 12.49
CA SER A 9 12.99 -29.41 12.73
C SER A 9 12.26 -30.58 13.39
N LYS A 10 11.14 -30.30 14.08
CA LYS A 10 10.25 -31.31 14.68
C LYS A 10 9.08 -31.71 13.77
N SER A 11 8.93 -31.03 12.64
CA SER A 11 7.86 -31.31 11.67
C SER A 11 8.14 -32.62 10.94
N SER A 12 7.09 -33.43 10.72
CA SER A 12 7.16 -34.61 9.83
C SER A 12 6.82 -34.28 8.38
N ASP A 13 6.35 -33.06 8.12
CA ASP A 13 6.02 -32.58 6.77
C ASP A 13 7.30 -32.56 5.90
N PRO A 14 7.36 -33.29 4.78
CA PRO A 14 8.52 -33.27 3.91
C PRO A 14 8.65 -31.91 3.21
N LEU A 15 9.85 -31.31 3.28
CA LEU A 15 10.18 -30.13 2.51
C LEU A 15 10.74 -30.54 1.14
N GLN A 16 10.28 -29.90 0.07
CA GLN A 16 10.80 -30.10 -1.28
C GLN A 16 12.04 -29.25 -1.55
N HIS A 17 12.12 -28.10 -0.89
CA HIS A 17 13.24 -27.15 -1.00
C HIS A 17 13.89 -26.93 0.36
N ALA A 18 15.21 -26.73 0.35
CA ALA A 18 15.96 -26.43 1.57
C ALA A 18 15.59 -25.05 2.13
N VAL A 19 15.59 -24.93 3.46
CA VAL A 19 15.40 -23.66 4.17
C VAL A 19 16.71 -23.31 4.86
N ILE A 20 17.22 -22.10 4.58
CA ILE A 20 18.42 -21.56 5.23
C ILE A 20 17.97 -20.50 6.23
N PHE A 21 18.29 -20.70 7.50
CA PHE A 21 18.18 -19.67 8.53
C PHE A 21 19.52 -18.93 8.61
N LEU A 22 19.56 -17.71 8.11
CA LEU A 22 20.76 -16.88 8.16
C LEU A 22 20.70 -15.97 9.39
N PHE A 23 21.61 -16.17 10.33
CA PHE A 23 21.83 -15.29 11.47
C PHE A 23 23.07 -14.43 11.17
N ASN A 24 22.87 -13.35 10.42
CA ASN A 24 23.93 -12.40 10.10
C ASN A 24 23.91 -11.21 11.07
N GLY A 25 25.05 -10.53 11.20
CA GLY A 25 25.20 -9.34 12.03
C GLY A 25 25.73 -8.16 11.24
N ALA A 26 26.13 -7.08 11.93
CA ALA A 26 26.71 -5.89 11.31
C ALA A 26 25.81 -5.22 10.24
N GLU A 27 24.49 -5.38 10.36
CA GLU A 27 23.48 -4.59 9.64
C GLU A 27 23.69 -3.09 9.97
N GLU A 28 23.72 -2.79 11.28
CA GLU A 28 23.98 -1.48 11.89
C GLU A 28 25.26 -0.77 11.40
N ASN A 29 26.22 -1.54 10.88
CA ASN A 29 27.43 -1.03 10.26
C ASN A 29 27.39 -1.17 8.72
N ILE A 30 26.25 -0.86 8.13
CA ILE A 30 25.99 -0.86 6.68
C ILE A 30 26.05 -2.27 6.09
N LEU A 31 25.17 -3.17 6.56
CA LEU A 31 24.77 -4.42 5.88
C LEU A 31 25.94 -5.37 5.52
N GLN A 32 27.02 -5.37 6.30
CA GLN A 32 28.28 -5.99 5.88
C GLN A 32 28.18 -7.51 5.74
N ALA A 33 27.49 -8.18 6.66
CA ALA A 33 27.43 -9.63 6.66
C ALA A 33 26.47 -10.18 5.60
N SER A 34 25.33 -9.53 5.33
CA SER A 34 24.46 -9.91 4.22
C SER A 34 25.17 -9.67 2.88
N HIS A 35 25.92 -8.57 2.75
CA HIS A 35 26.74 -8.31 1.56
C HIS A 35 27.81 -9.38 1.37
N GLY A 36 28.53 -9.76 2.42
CA GLY A 36 29.48 -10.87 2.38
C GLY A 36 28.83 -12.20 1.99
N PHE A 37 27.66 -12.52 2.54
CA PHE A 37 26.91 -13.73 2.18
C PHE A 37 26.54 -13.74 0.69
N ILE A 38 25.91 -12.68 0.20
CA ILE A 38 25.45 -12.60 -1.19
C ILE A 38 26.59 -12.59 -2.21
N THR A 39 27.71 -11.92 -1.91
CA THR A 39 28.80 -11.74 -2.87
C THR A 39 29.86 -12.84 -2.82
N GLN A 40 29.96 -13.59 -1.72
CA GLN A 40 31.09 -14.52 -1.52
C GLN A 40 30.66 -15.94 -1.11
N HIS A 41 29.48 -16.13 -0.52
CA HIS A 41 29.10 -17.43 0.01
C HIS A 41 28.50 -18.34 -1.07
N ARG A 42 29.03 -19.57 -1.19
CA ARG A 42 28.61 -20.56 -2.20
C ARG A 42 27.10 -20.88 -2.22
N TRP A 43 26.39 -20.69 -1.11
CA TRP A 43 24.94 -20.92 -1.06
C TRP A 43 24.12 -19.79 -1.66
N ALA A 44 24.68 -18.60 -1.86
CA ALA A 44 23.96 -17.46 -2.44
C ALA A 44 23.35 -17.81 -3.81
N GLU A 45 24.07 -18.57 -4.65
CA GLU A 45 23.62 -19.01 -5.98
C GLU A 45 22.40 -19.96 -5.93
N SER A 46 22.21 -20.65 -4.80
CA SER A 46 21.10 -21.59 -4.60
C SER A 46 19.82 -20.91 -4.10
N ILE A 47 19.89 -19.66 -3.65
CA ILE A 47 18.73 -18.96 -3.11
C ILE A 47 17.75 -18.62 -4.24
N ARG A 48 16.46 -18.88 -3.99
CA ARG A 48 15.37 -18.63 -4.96
C ARG A 48 14.34 -17.64 -4.47
N ALA A 49 14.24 -17.47 -3.15
CA ALA A 49 13.53 -16.38 -2.50
C ALA A 49 14.09 -16.17 -1.09
N PHE A 50 13.83 -15.01 -0.49
CA PHE A 50 14.16 -14.74 0.91
C PHE A 50 13.03 -14.01 1.65
N ILE A 51 13.05 -14.11 2.97
CA ILE A 51 12.17 -13.37 3.89
C ILE A 51 13.10 -12.63 4.84
N ASN A 52 13.15 -11.31 4.74
CA ASN A 52 13.88 -10.48 5.68
C ASN A 52 12.99 -10.10 6.86
N LEU A 53 13.56 -10.13 8.06
CA LEU A 53 12.85 -9.88 9.31
C LEU A 53 13.52 -8.72 10.02
N GLU A 54 12.80 -7.61 10.10
CA GLU A 54 13.33 -6.36 10.61
C GLU A 54 12.44 -5.77 11.71
N ALA A 55 12.91 -4.73 12.37
CA ALA A 55 12.13 -3.98 13.33
C ALA A 55 12.54 -2.51 13.35
N ALA A 56 11.60 -1.61 13.08
CA ALA A 56 11.72 -0.17 13.29
C ALA A 56 10.90 0.29 14.53
N GLY A 57 10.63 -0.64 15.45
CA GLY A 57 9.78 -0.47 16.62
C GLY A 57 9.62 -1.78 17.41
N VAL A 58 8.88 -1.75 18.51
CA VAL A 58 8.82 -2.86 19.48
C VAL A 58 7.52 -3.67 19.44
N GLY A 59 6.97 -3.86 18.24
CA GLY A 59 5.88 -4.80 18.01
C GLY A 59 4.78 -4.26 17.11
N GLY A 60 3.55 -4.59 17.47
CA GLY A 60 2.38 -4.40 16.63
C GLY A 60 2.26 -5.51 15.59
N LYS A 61 1.52 -5.23 14.52
CA LYS A 61 1.49 -6.10 13.35
C LYS A 61 2.77 -5.88 12.55
N GLU A 62 3.51 -6.94 12.29
CA GLU A 62 4.63 -6.92 11.36
C GLU A 62 4.14 -6.58 9.95
N LEU A 63 4.62 -5.47 9.42
CA LEU A 63 4.20 -4.92 8.15
C LEU A 63 5.11 -5.44 7.06
N VAL A 64 4.56 -6.09 6.04
CA VAL A 64 5.27 -6.26 4.76
C VAL A 64 5.36 -4.88 4.10
N PHE A 65 6.55 -4.32 4.10
CA PHE A 65 6.82 -2.99 3.58
C PHE A 65 7.79 -2.99 2.40
N GLN A 66 8.46 -4.10 2.06
CA GLN A 66 9.13 -4.21 0.77
C GLN A 66 8.92 -5.58 0.15
N THR A 67 8.83 -5.60 -1.16
CA THR A 67 8.75 -6.79 -2.00
C THR A 67 9.56 -6.52 -3.26
N GLY A 68 10.25 -7.52 -3.78
CA GLY A 68 11.04 -7.33 -4.98
C GLY A 68 12.28 -8.22 -5.08
N PRO A 69 12.92 -8.22 -6.26
CA PRO A 69 12.47 -7.53 -7.46
C PRO A 69 11.41 -8.34 -8.24
N GLU A 70 10.44 -7.62 -8.83
CA GLU A 70 9.47 -8.10 -9.83
C GLU A 70 8.70 -9.40 -9.53
N ASN A 71 8.41 -9.71 -8.26
CA ASN A 71 7.95 -11.02 -7.82
C ASN A 71 6.50 -11.00 -7.25
N PRO A 72 5.46 -10.73 -8.08
CA PRO A 72 4.08 -10.67 -7.61
C PRO A 72 3.60 -11.97 -6.97
N TRP A 73 4.17 -13.11 -7.38
CA TRP A 73 3.84 -14.41 -6.84
C TRP A 73 4.21 -14.56 -5.36
N LEU A 74 5.29 -13.90 -4.90
CA LEU A 74 5.75 -14.02 -3.51
C LEU A 74 4.82 -13.26 -2.57
N VAL A 75 4.29 -12.12 -3.02
CA VAL A 75 3.25 -11.38 -2.30
C VAL A 75 1.96 -12.20 -2.25
N GLN A 76 1.57 -12.84 -3.36
CA GLN A 76 0.42 -13.75 -3.35
C GLN A 76 0.63 -14.95 -2.41
N ALA A 77 1.86 -15.50 -2.36
CA ALA A 77 2.23 -16.55 -1.43
C ALA A 77 2.08 -16.09 0.02
N TYR A 78 2.54 -14.87 0.35
CA TYR A 78 2.34 -14.28 1.67
C TYR A 78 0.85 -14.11 1.99
N VAL A 79 0.06 -13.51 1.10
CA VAL A 79 -1.38 -13.30 1.31
C VAL A 79 -2.13 -14.62 1.52
N PHE A 80 -1.73 -15.68 0.82
CA PHE A 80 -2.35 -16.99 0.92
C PHE A 80 -1.91 -17.78 2.15
N ALA A 81 -0.63 -17.74 2.50
CA ALA A 81 -0.04 -18.63 3.49
C ALA A 81 0.11 -18.01 4.88
N ALA A 82 0.19 -16.68 4.99
CA ALA A 82 0.24 -16.00 6.28
C ALA A 82 -1.12 -16.12 6.97
N LYS A 83 -1.11 -16.49 8.25
CA LYS A 83 -2.34 -16.64 9.06
C LYS A 83 -3.02 -15.29 9.32
N HIS A 84 -2.24 -14.24 9.37
CA HIS A 84 -2.65 -12.88 9.69
C HIS A 84 -1.92 -11.85 8.82
N PRO A 85 -2.13 -11.85 7.50
CA PRO A 85 -1.35 -11.01 6.60
C PRO A 85 -1.52 -9.52 6.92
N PHE A 86 -0.44 -8.75 6.82
CA PHE A 86 -0.46 -7.28 6.94
C PHE A 86 0.61 -6.67 6.04
N ALA A 87 0.18 -5.84 5.08
CA ALA A 87 1.07 -5.36 4.01
C ALA A 87 0.64 -3.99 3.49
N SER A 88 1.59 -3.18 3.02
CA SER A 88 1.32 -1.86 2.46
C SER A 88 2.30 -1.47 1.35
N VAL A 89 1.79 -1.36 0.12
CA VAL A 89 2.58 -0.85 -1.01
C VAL A 89 2.93 0.63 -0.85
N VAL A 90 2.19 1.38 -0.02
CA VAL A 90 2.54 2.76 0.32
C VAL A 90 3.81 2.80 1.14
N ALA A 91 3.91 1.92 2.13
CA ALA A 91 5.12 1.79 2.93
C ALA A 91 6.31 1.40 2.06
N GLN A 92 6.08 0.52 1.06
CA GLN A 92 7.09 0.19 0.06
C GLN A 92 7.59 1.39 -0.72
N GLU A 93 6.69 2.20 -1.28
CA GLU A 93 7.11 3.35 -2.07
C GLU A 93 7.76 4.43 -1.23
N VAL A 94 7.25 4.70 -0.02
CA VAL A 94 7.87 5.65 0.90
C VAL A 94 9.27 5.18 1.26
N PHE A 95 9.46 3.93 1.64
CA PHE A 95 10.77 3.40 2.00
C PHE A 95 11.73 3.41 0.79
N GLN A 96 11.27 2.91 -0.37
CA GLN A 96 12.08 2.87 -1.58
C GLN A 96 12.37 4.25 -2.19
N SER A 97 11.61 5.30 -1.83
CA SER A 97 11.91 6.68 -2.24
C SER A 97 13.17 7.26 -1.61
N GLY A 98 13.68 6.64 -0.53
CA GLY A 98 14.82 7.14 0.23
C GLY A 98 14.51 8.32 1.15
N ILE A 99 13.24 8.70 1.30
CA ILE A 99 12.85 9.75 2.26
C ILE A 99 13.04 9.31 3.71
N ILE A 100 12.91 8.01 3.97
CA ILE A 100 13.28 7.39 5.24
C ILE A 100 14.77 7.05 5.13
N PRO A 101 15.64 7.63 5.98
CA PRO A 101 17.07 7.37 5.96
C PRO A 101 17.38 6.03 6.67
N ALA A 102 16.79 4.96 6.17
CA ALA A 102 16.97 3.60 6.68
C ALA A 102 17.20 2.64 5.50
N ASP A 103 17.81 1.52 5.79
CA ASP A 103 18.13 0.47 4.84
C ASP A 103 18.01 -0.87 5.57
N THR A 104 17.94 -1.97 4.82
CA THR A 104 17.85 -3.30 5.42
C THR A 104 18.62 -4.29 4.57
N ASP A 105 18.89 -5.48 5.12
CA ASP A 105 19.49 -6.57 4.37
C ASP A 105 18.72 -6.91 3.09
N PHE A 106 17.41 -6.61 3.00
CA PHE A 106 16.61 -6.77 1.79
C PHE A 106 17.24 -6.10 0.57
N ARG A 107 17.84 -4.91 0.73
CA ARG A 107 18.50 -4.22 -0.37
C ARG A 107 19.66 -5.03 -0.93
N ILE A 108 20.45 -5.68 -0.08
CA ILE A 108 21.60 -6.46 -0.53
C ILE A 108 21.14 -7.64 -1.40
N TYR A 109 20.11 -8.36 -0.95
CA TYR A 109 19.56 -9.49 -1.69
C TYR A 109 18.92 -9.04 -3.02
N ARG A 110 18.25 -7.89 -3.03
CA ARG A 110 17.62 -7.32 -4.23
C ARG A 110 18.67 -6.81 -5.23
N ASP A 111 19.59 -5.96 -4.80
CA ASP A 111 20.45 -5.17 -5.69
C ASP A 111 21.73 -5.92 -6.09
N PHE A 112 22.29 -6.73 -5.18
CA PHE A 112 23.52 -7.48 -5.43
C PHE A 112 23.26 -8.96 -5.74
N GLY A 113 22.20 -9.52 -5.16
CA GLY A 113 21.80 -10.91 -5.40
C GLY A 113 20.83 -11.09 -6.56
N ASN A 114 20.06 -10.05 -6.90
CA ASN A 114 18.90 -10.15 -7.78
C ASN A 114 17.97 -11.31 -7.35
N ILE A 115 17.76 -11.49 -6.04
CA ILE A 115 16.93 -12.54 -5.44
C ILE A 115 15.59 -11.90 -5.05
N PRO A 116 14.44 -12.53 -5.34
CA PRO A 116 13.14 -12.01 -4.94
C PRO A 116 12.86 -12.28 -3.46
N GLY A 117 12.39 -11.29 -2.72
CA GLY A 117 12.04 -11.46 -1.32
C GLY A 117 10.88 -10.60 -0.86
N ILE A 118 10.56 -10.75 0.42
CA ILE A 118 9.72 -9.82 1.17
C ILE A 118 10.49 -9.33 2.39
N ASP A 119 10.23 -8.08 2.79
CA ASP A 119 10.75 -7.48 4.00
C ASP A 119 9.60 -7.14 4.95
N LEU A 120 9.70 -7.63 6.18
CA LEU A 120 8.70 -7.41 7.22
C LEU A 120 9.32 -6.65 8.37
N ALA A 121 8.64 -5.63 8.88
CA ALA A 121 9.09 -4.88 10.05
C ALA A 121 8.01 -4.74 11.11
N PHE A 122 8.38 -4.89 12.38
CA PHE A 122 7.61 -4.25 13.46
C PHE A 122 7.78 -2.74 13.38
N ILE A 123 6.70 -1.98 13.52
CA ILE A 123 6.71 -0.52 13.32
C ILE A 123 6.06 0.26 14.46
N GLU A 124 5.38 -0.42 15.40
CA GLU A 124 4.75 0.28 16.52
C GLU A 124 5.81 0.71 17.54
N ASN A 125 5.58 1.88 18.14
CA ASN A 125 6.47 2.42 19.16
C ASN A 125 7.93 2.59 18.66
N GLY A 126 8.10 3.08 17.42
CA GLY A 126 9.42 3.31 16.82
C GLY A 126 10.26 4.43 17.47
N TYR A 127 9.75 5.20 18.43
CA TYR A 127 10.53 6.27 19.06
C TYR A 127 11.62 5.76 20.01
N ILE A 128 11.56 4.49 20.43
CA ILE A 128 12.62 3.86 21.24
C ILE A 128 13.65 3.11 20.37
N TYR A 129 13.38 2.95 19.08
CA TYR A 129 14.28 2.33 18.12
C TYR A 129 15.65 3.04 18.08
N HIS A 130 16.74 2.28 17.99
CA HIS A 130 18.13 2.76 18.15
C HIS A 130 18.37 3.63 19.40
N THR A 131 17.68 3.34 20.51
CA THR A 131 17.97 3.99 21.80
C THR A 131 18.26 2.95 22.87
N LYS A 132 18.84 3.39 23.99
CA LYS A 132 19.02 2.57 25.19
C LYS A 132 17.71 2.04 25.81
N TYR A 133 16.56 2.53 25.35
CA TYR A 133 15.24 2.11 25.82
C TYR A 133 14.66 0.94 25.02
N ASP A 134 15.33 0.52 23.94
CA ASP A 134 15.01 -0.70 23.22
C ASP A 134 15.49 -1.92 24.02
N THR A 135 14.65 -2.36 24.96
CA THR A 135 14.94 -3.45 25.89
C THR A 135 14.01 -4.65 25.63
N PRO A 136 14.44 -5.89 25.92
CA PRO A 136 13.66 -7.09 25.58
C PRO A 136 12.25 -7.16 26.19
N ASP A 137 12.01 -6.47 27.31
CA ASP A 137 10.69 -6.39 27.95
C ASP A 137 9.69 -5.48 27.21
N ARG A 138 10.14 -4.73 26.20
CA ARG A 138 9.31 -3.80 25.42
C ARG A 138 8.59 -4.45 24.25
N ILE A 139 9.10 -5.57 23.74
CA ILE A 139 8.45 -6.28 22.64
C ILE A 139 7.28 -7.11 23.16
N LEU A 140 6.11 -6.93 22.55
CA LEU A 140 4.90 -7.67 22.95
C LEU A 140 4.99 -9.12 22.46
N THR A 141 4.81 -10.09 23.35
CA THR A 141 4.78 -11.53 23.03
C THR A 141 3.78 -11.87 21.93
N ASP A 142 2.63 -11.20 21.89
CA ASP A 142 1.61 -11.39 20.85
C ASP A 142 2.13 -11.00 19.45
N SER A 143 2.99 -9.97 19.37
CA SER A 143 3.63 -9.56 18.11
C SER A 143 4.61 -10.65 17.64
N ILE A 144 5.38 -11.22 18.58
CA ILE A 144 6.31 -12.32 18.29
C ILE A 144 5.55 -13.56 17.80
N GLN A 145 4.48 -13.94 18.49
CA GLN A 145 3.66 -15.09 18.12
C GLN A 145 3.01 -14.89 16.75
N ARG A 146 2.44 -13.71 16.49
CA ARG A 146 1.82 -13.37 15.21
C ARG A 146 2.82 -13.44 14.06
N ALA A 147 3.99 -12.83 14.22
CA ALA A 147 5.05 -12.91 13.21
C ALA A 147 5.50 -14.37 13.01
N GLY A 148 5.65 -15.12 14.09
CA GLY A 148 5.94 -16.56 14.05
C GLY A 148 4.93 -17.35 13.21
N ASP A 149 3.63 -17.14 13.45
CA ASP A 149 2.54 -17.79 12.71
C ASP A 149 2.61 -17.46 11.21
N ASN A 150 2.82 -16.19 10.86
CA ASN A 150 2.89 -15.74 9.47
C ASN A 150 4.12 -16.26 8.74
N ILE A 151 5.30 -16.13 9.35
CA ILE A 151 6.56 -16.56 8.76
C ILE A 151 6.60 -18.09 8.62
N LEU A 152 6.10 -18.83 9.62
CA LEU A 152 6.01 -20.28 9.55
C LEU A 152 5.09 -20.74 8.42
N GLY A 153 3.89 -20.13 8.30
CA GLY A 153 2.95 -20.42 7.22
C GLY A 153 3.57 -20.17 5.85
N MET A 154 4.21 -19.01 5.68
CA MET A 154 4.91 -18.66 4.44
C MET A 154 6.06 -19.63 4.13
N LEU A 155 6.92 -19.95 5.09
CA LEU A 155 8.05 -20.87 4.89
C LEU A 155 7.57 -22.26 4.48
N LYS A 156 6.55 -22.81 5.14
CA LYS A 156 5.97 -24.10 4.76
C LYS A 156 5.44 -24.08 3.33
N TYR A 157 4.72 -23.03 2.96
CA TYR A 157 4.22 -22.87 1.59
C TYR A 157 5.36 -22.78 0.57
N LEU A 158 6.37 -21.94 0.81
CA LEU A 158 7.50 -21.79 -0.12
C LEU A 158 8.31 -23.07 -0.25
N ALA A 159 8.63 -23.72 0.87
CA ALA A 159 9.46 -24.92 0.91
C ALA A 159 8.78 -26.15 0.28
N THR A 160 7.48 -26.10 0.01
CA THR A 160 6.70 -27.16 -0.64
C THR A 160 6.12 -26.75 -1.99
N SER A 161 6.40 -25.53 -2.47
CA SER A 161 5.84 -25.02 -3.72
C SER A 161 6.77 -25.24 -4.91
N ASP A 162 6.22 -25.83 -5.98
CA ASP A 162 6.90 -25.91 -7.29
C ASP A 162 7.22 -24.52 -7.88
N LYS A 163 6.50 -23.47 -7.45
CA LYS A 163 6.76 -22.10 -7.90
C LYS A 163 8.10 -21.57 -7.42
N LEU A 164 8.60 -22.04 -6.27
CA LEU A 164 9.89 -21.58 -5.74
C LEU A 164 11.05 -22.00 -6.65
N ALA A 165 11.05 -23.24 -7.14
CA ALA A 165 12.07 -23.73 -8.08
C ALA A 165 12.11 -22.92 -9.38
N LYS A 166 10.95 -22.41 -9.80
CA LYS A 166 10.74 -21.60 -11.01
C LYS A 166 10.48 -20.13 -10.68
N SER A 167 11.00 -19.62 -9.57
CA SER A 167 10.63 -18.28 -9.05
C SER A 167 10.89 -17.15 -10.05
N PHE A 168 11.88 -17.31 -10.93
CA PHE A 168 12.21 -16.38 -12.01
C PHE A 168 11.16 -16.36 -13.13
N ASP A 169 10.52 -17.48 -13.46
CA ASP A 169 9.46 -17.57 -14.47
C ASP A 169 8.21 -16.78 -14.04
N TYR A 170 8.05 -16.57 -12.73
CA TYR A 170 6.94 -15.83 -12.16
C TYR A 170 7.24 -14.35 -11.94
N ARG A 171 8.35 -13.84 -12.48
CA ARG A 171 8.64 -12.41 -12.45
C ARG A 171 7.78 -11.66 -13.47
N HIS A 172 6.74 -10.98 -12.99
CA HIS A 172 5.76 -10.29 -13.83
C HIS A 172 5.61 -8.81 -13.44
N GLY A 173 6.73 -8.18 -13.08
CA GLY A 173 6.80 -6.78 -12.71
C GLY A 173 6.22 -6.50 -11.32
N ASN A 174 5.84 -5.24 -11.10
CA ASN A 174 5.39 -4.77 -9.80
C ASN A 174 4.00 -5.30 -9.43
N VAL A 175 3.71 -5.26 -8.13
CA VAL A 175 2.47 -5.73 -7.53
C VAL A 175 1.91 -4.65 -6.62
N VAL A 176 0.60 -4.40 -6.73
CA VAL A 176 -0.13 -3.57 -5.78
C VAL A 176 -0.62 -4.49 -4.67
N PHE A 177 -0.31 -4.14 -3.43
CA PHE A 177 -0.77 -4.88 -2.27
C PHE A 177 -1.07 -3.96 -1.09
N PHE A 178 -2.14 -4.24 -0.37
CA PHE A 178 -2.53 -3.46 0.79
C PHE A 178 -3.52 -4.23 1.66
N ASP A 179 -3.46 -3.94 2.95
CA ASP A 179 -4.45 -4.35 3.94
C ASP A 179 -5.77 -3.57 3.81
N VAL A 180 -6.89 -4.27 3.92
CA VAL A 180 -8.24 -3.70 3.92
C VAL A 180 -8.79 -3.73 5.34
N PHE A 181 -8.59 -2.63 6.08
CA PHE A 181 -9.10 -2.42 7.45
C PHE A 181 -8.75 -3.52 8.46
N GLY A 182 -7.65 -4.24 8.25
CA GLY A 182 -7.23 -5.38 9.06
C GLY A 182 -8.00 -6.67 8.82
N LEU A 183 -8.86 -6.72 7.79
CA LEU A 183 -9.71 -7.88 7.50
C LEU A 183 -9.00 -8.89 6.59
N PHE A 184 -8.40 -8.41 5.51
CA PHE A 184 -7.65 -9.22 4.54
C PHE A 184 -6.72 -8.32 3.72
N VAL A 185 -5.72 -8.92 3.09
CA VAL A 185 -4.82 -8.24 2.16
C VAL A 185 -5.25 -8.51 0.73
N LEU A 186 -5.36 -7.46 -0.07
CA LEU A 186 -5.49 -7.58 -1.53
C LEU A 186 -4.11 -7.51 -2.17
N ALA A 187 -3.88 -8.36 -3.17
CA ALA A 187 -2.67 -8.30 -3.98
C ALA A 187 -2.99 -8.60 -5.45
N TYR A 188 -2.58 -7.71 -6.36
CA TYR A 188 -2.77 -7.89 -7.80
C TYR A 188 -1.64 -7.25 -8.61
N PRO A 189 -1.34 -7.76 -9.82
CA PRO A 189 -0.28 -7.19 -10.66
C PRO A 189 -0.52 -5.71 -10.97
N ALA A 190 0.53 -4.89 -10.98
CA ALA A 190 0.44 -3.45 -11.22
C ALA A 190 -0.29 -3.12 -12.53
N ARG A 191 -0.10 -3.92 -13.59
CA ARG A 191 -0.84 -3.81 -14.86
C ARG A 191 -2.36 -3.82 -14.69
N VAL A 192 -2.89 -4.64 -13.79
CA VAL A 192 -4.33 -4.70 -13.50
C VAL A 192 -4.78 -3.41 -12.81
N GLY A 193 -3.97 -2.92 -11.86
CA GLY A 193 -4.17 -1.62 -11.23
C GLY A 193 -4.19 -0.48 -12.24
N THR A 194 -3.23 -0.43 -13.16
CA THR A 194 -3.19 0.57 -14.23
C THR A 194 -4.45 0.57 -15.08
N ILE A 195 -4.94 -0.61 -15.50
CA ILE A 195 -6.19 -0.73 -16.25
C ILE A 195 -7.38 -0.22 -15.43
N MET A 196 -7.48 -0.63 -14.16
CA MET A 196 -8.54 -0.16 -13.26
C MET A 196 -8.52 1.37 -13.10
N ASN A 197 -7.34 1.95 -12.91
CA ASN A 197 -7.15 3.39 -12.75
C ASN A 197 -7.64 4.15 -13.99
N TYR A 198 -7.23 3.72 -15.19
CA TYR A 198 -7.71 4.34 -16.44
C TYR A 198 -9.21 4.20 -16.65
N MET A 199 -9.78 3.04 -16.30
CA MET A 199 -11.23 2.84 -16.38
C MET A 199 -11.97 3.78 -15.42
N ILE A 200 -11.51 3.92 -14.17
CA ILE A 200 -12.08 4.83 -13.18
C ILE A 200 -12.01 6.28 -13.70
N THR A 201 -10.86 6.72 -14.20
CA THR A 201 -10.70 8.05 -14.80
C THR A 201 -11.64 8.24 -16.00
N ALA A 202 -11.73 7.27 -16.90
CA ALA A 202 -12.61 7.36 -18.07
C ALA A 202 -14.08 7.52 -17.67
N VAL A 203 -14.55 6.74 -16.68
CA VAL A 203 -15.92 6.87 -16.15
C VAL A 203 -16.12 8.25 -15.52
N THR A 204 -15.15 8.77 -14.76
CA THR A 204 -15.22 10.14 -14.21
C THR A 204 -15.32 11.19 -15.31
N VAL A 205 -14.49 11.10 -16.35
CA VAL A 205 -14.50 12.04 -17.48
C VAL A 205 -15.84 12.00 -18.20
N LEU A 206 -16.38 10.80 -18.48
CA LEU A 206 -17.70 10.64 -19.10
C LEU A 206 -18.82 11.21 -18.21
N TYR A 207 -18.76 10.98 -16.90
CA TYR A 207 -19.71 11.52 -15.92
C TYR A 207 -19.71 13.06 -15.92
N LEU A 208 -18.53 13.68 -15.82
CA LEU A 208 -18.37 15.13 -15.84
C LEU A 208 -18.74 15.72 -17.21
N GLY A 209 -18.35 15.07 -18.31
CA GLY A 209 -18.68 15.49 -19.67
C GLY A 209 -20.19 15.52 -19.92
N LYS A 210 -20.93 14.49 -19.43
CA LYS A 210 -22.39 14.48 -19.48
C LYS A 210 -23.01 15.64 -18.69
N LYS A 211 -22.39 16.07 -17.59
CA LYS A 211 -22.86 17.19 -16.78
C LYS A 211 -22.68 18.53 -17.50
N ILE A 212 -21.56 18.71 -18.21
CA ILE A 212 -21.26 19.90 -19.02
C ILE A 212 -22.18 20.01 -20.25
N LEU A 213 -22.54 18.90 -20.89
CA LEU A 213 -23.42 18.86 -22.07
C LEU A 213 -24.90 19.16 -21.78
N GLN A 214 -25.29 19.40 -20.52
CA GLN A 214 -26.65 19.82 -20.16
C GLN A 214 -26.94 21.27 -20.61
N PRO A 215 -28.20 21.62 -20.97
CA PRO A 215 -28.52 22.86 -21.69
C PRO A 215 -27.95 24.17 -21.10
N ARG A 216 -27.62 25.07 -22.03
CA ARG A 216 -26.68 26.21 -22.02
C ARG A 216 -26.71 27.18 -20.83
N ASN A 217 -27.82 27.29 -20.08
CA ASN A 217 -27.88 28.12 -18.87
C ASN A 217 -27.21 27.45 -17.65
N ARG A 218 -27.01 26.12 -17.65
CA ARG A 218 -26.30 25.41 -16.56
C ARG A 218 -24.81 25.19 -16.84
N ALA A 219 -24.41 24.96 -18.10
CA ALA A 219 -23.02 24.67 -18.46
C ALA A 219 -22.06 25.85 -18.21
N ILE A 220 -22.48 27.09 -18.49
CA ILE A 220 -21.67 28.30 -18.22
C ILE A 220 -21.50 28.51 -16.71
N ASN A 221 -22.54 28.23 -15.92
CA ASN A 221 -22.46 28.25 -14.46
C ASN A 221 -21.54 27.14 -13.97
N TYR A 222 -21.67 25.91 -14.47
CA TYR A 222 -20.78 24.81 -14.12
C TYR A 222 -19.32 25.09 -14.46
N MET A 223 -18.99 25.67 -15.61
CA MET A 223 -17.59 25.97 -15.96
C MET A 223 -17.02 27.12 -15.12
N LYS A 224 -17.80 28.17 -14.85
CA LYS A 224 -17.38 29.24 -13.92
C LYS A 224 -17.20 28.70 -12.50
N GLU A 225 -18.11 27.85 -12.05
CA GLU A 225 -18.10 27.25 -10.73
C GLU A 225 -17.06 26.15 -10.58
N LEU A 226 -16.73 25.41 -11.65
CA LEU A 226 -15.61 24.46 -11.66
C LEU A 226 -14.28 25.21 -11.53
N SER A 227 -14.11 26.34 -12.22
CA SER A 227 -12.90 27.18 -12.07
C SER A 227 -12.82 27.82 -10.69
N VAL A 228 -13.96 28.31 -10.16
CA VAL A 228 -14.05 28.83 -8.78
C VAL A 228 -13.81 27.72 -7.76
N ALA A 229 -14.37 26.53 -7.96
CA ALA A 229 -14.24 25.40 -7.07
C ALA A 229 -12.86 24.73 -7.15
N PHE A 230 -12.22 24.70 -8.32
CA PHE A 230 -10.83 24.28 -8.52
C PHE A 230 -9.86 25.22 -7.80
N GLY A 231 -10.11 26.54 -7.93
CA GLY A 231 -9.52 27.57 -7.09
C GLY A 231 -9.79 27.28 -5.61
N PHE A 232 -11.03 26.95 -5.23
CA PHE A 232 -11.37 26.55 -3.86
C PHE A 232 -10.71 25.25 -3.42
N THR A 233 -10.39 24.28 -4.28
CA THR A 233 -9.74 23.04 -3.88
C THR A 233 -8.26 23.22 -3.57
N LEU A 234 -7.55 23.99 -4.42
CA LEU A 234 -6.22 24.48 -4.13
C LEU A 234 -6.24 25.34 -2.86
N LEU A 235 -7.25 26.20 -2.76
CA LEU A 235 -7.55 26.96 -1.55
C LEU A 235 -8.12 26.08 -0.42
N THR A 236 -8.47 24.78 -0.58
CA THR A 236 -8.96 23.81 0.45
C THR A 236 -7.88 22.96 1.03
N ALA A 237 -6.82 22.68 0.28
CA ALA A 237 -5.55 22.27 0.88
C ALA A 237 -5.00 23.43 1.73
N ALA A 238 -5.02 24.65 1.21
CA ALA A 238 -4.70 25.86 1.99
C ALA A 238 -5.77 26.17 3.07
N LYS A 239 -7.06 25.88 2.83
CA LYS A 239 -8.18 26.05 3.78
C LYS A 239 -8.20 24.95 4.82
N LEU A 240 -7.62 23.76 4.70
CA LEU A 240 -7.57 22.86 5.87
C LEU A 240 -6.64 23.44 6.95
N ILE A 241 -5.54 24.03 6.51
CA ILE A 241 -4.58 24.79 7.33
C ILE A 241 -5.20 26.12 7.80
N LEU A 242 -5.94 26.82 6.93
CA LEU A 242 -6.56 28.11 7.24
C LEU A 242 -7.94 27.99 7.93
N VAL A 243 -8.71 26.90 7.80
CA VAL A 243 -10.04 26.64 8.42
C VAL A 243 -9.87 26.11 9.83
N HIS A 244 -8.82 25.37 10.15
CA HIS A 244 -8.47 25.22 11.58
C HIS A 244 -8.19 26.59 12.22
N THR A 245 -7.67 27.54 11.43
CA THR A 245 -7.31 28.90 11.87
C THR A 245 -8.47 29.92 11.76
N LEU A 246 -9.45 29.72 10.87
CA LEU A 246 -10.54 30.64 10.50
C LEU A 246 -11.95 30.05 10.65
N ALA A 247 -12.13 28.79 11.07
CA ALA A 247 -13.42 28.29 11.61
C ALA A 247 -13.87 29.04 12.87
N LYS A 248 -13.09 30.04 13.30
CA LYS A 248 -13.42 31.08 14.26
C LYS A 248 -14.20 32.29 13.68
N SER A 249 -14.41 32.44 12.35
CA SER A 249 -15.31 33.49 11.85
C SER A 249 -15.94 33.26 10.47
N SER A 250 -17.24 32.94 10.51
CA SER A 250 -18.33 33.61 9.74
C SER A 250 -18.51 33.41 8.22
N ILE A 251 -19.66 32.79 7.89
CA ILE A 251 -20.66 33.12 6.84
C ILE A 251 -20.38 32.70 5.37
N ILE A 252 -21.35 32.02 4.74
CA ILE A 252 -22.06 32.40 3.47
C ILE A 252 -23.26 31.46 3.22
N ARG A 253 -24.43 32.05 2.93
CA ARG A 253 -25.65 31.40 2.42
C ARG A 253 -25.51 31.14 0.90
N LEU A 254 -25.16 29.92 0.53
CA LEU A 254 -25.39 29.36 -0.81
C LEU A 254 -26.30 28.14 -0.64
N ASN A 255 -26.96 27.68 -1.71
CA ASN A 255 -27.72 26.43 -1.65
C ASN A 255 -26.73 25.29 -1.30
N GLU A 256 -26.72 24.88 -0.03
CA GLU A 256 -25.70 24.00 0.56
C GLU A 256 -25.54 22.70 -0.22
N GLN A 257 -26.64 22.22 -0.80
CA GLN A 257 -26.65 21.04 -1.64
C GLN A 257 -25.86 21.23 -2.94
N TYR A 258 -25.99 22.38 -3.60
CA TYR A 258 -25.27 22.67 -4.84
C TYR A 258 -23.78 22.87 -4.58
N LEU A 259 -23.45 23.58 -3.50
CA LEU A 259 -22.06 23.77 -3.08
C LEU A 259 -21.40 22.44 -2.71
N GLY A 260 -22.13 21.56 -2.00
CA GLY A 260 -21.69 20.21 -1.68
C GLY A 260 -21.46 19.35 -2.93
N GLU A 261 -22.36 19.42 -3.91
CA GLU A 261 -22.19 18.69 -5.17
C GLU A 261 -20.97 19.16 -5.97
N THR A 262 -20.73 20.46 -6.04
CA THR A 262 -19.60 21.05 -6.77
C THR A 262 -18.27 20.78 -6.07
N PHE A 263 -18.22 20.93 -4.75
CA PHE A 263 -17.04 20.56 -3.95
C PHE A 263 -16.64 19.10 -4.20
N PHE A 264 -17.64 18.22 -4.24
CA PHE A 264 -17.44 16.82 -4.54
C PHE A 264 -16.90 16.58 -5.97
N ASP A 265 -17.48 17.22 -6.98
CA ASP A 265 -17.05 17.06 -8.37
C ASP A 265 -15.63 17.58 -8.60
N VAL A 266 -15.26 18.67 -7.93
CA VAL A 266 -13.89 19.18 -8.02
C VAL A 266 -12.91 18.31 -7.27
N SER A 267 -13.27 17.83 -6.07
CA SER A 267 -12.43 16.84 -5.37
C SER A 267 -12.21 15.60 -6.25
N LEU A 268 -13.27 15.11 -6.89
CA LEU A 268 -13.21 13.99 -7.83
C LEU A 268 -12.28 14.28 -9.02
N LEU A 269 -12.33 15.48 -9.59
CA LEU A 269 -11.45 15.90 -10.68
C LEU A 269 -9.99 15.99 -10.23
N VAL A 270 -9.71 16.64 -9.10
CA VAL A 270 -8.36 16.75 -8.54
C VAL A 270 -7.77 15.38 -8.29
N TRP A 271 -8.51 14.48 -7.64
CA TRP A 271 -8.05 13.12 -7.39
C TRP A 271 -7.94 12.28 -8.67
N SER A 272 -8.74 12.56 -9.70
CA SER A 272 -8.60 11.90 -11.01
C SER A 272 -7.37 12.37 -11.76
N VAL A 273 -7.02 13.66 -11.67
CA VAL A 273 -5.77 14.20 -12.23
C VAL A 273 -4.57 13.62 -11.49
N ALA A 274 -4.60 13.62 -10.15
CA ALA A 274 -3.56 13.00 -9.34
C ALA A 274 -3.43 11.50 -9.65
N LEU A 275 -4.55 10.78 -9.77
CA LEU A 275 -4.59 9.38 -10.17
C LEU A 275 -3.90 9.15 -11.51
N VAL A 276 -4.22 9.96 -12.53
CA VAL A 276 -3.57 9.85 -13.85
C VAL A 276 -2.08 10.12 -13.72
N LEU A 277 -1.68 11.22 -13.08
CA LEU A 277 -0.27 11.59 -12.92
C LEU A 277 0.52 10.49 -12.22
N ILE A 278 0.05 10.01 -11.06
CA ILE A 278 0.70 8.96 -10.27
C ILE A 278 0.73 7.63 -11.06
N THR A 279 -0.33 7.32 -11.81
CA THR A 279 -0.36 6.15 -12.70
C THR A 279 0.67 6.26 -13.83
N GLN A 280 0.84 7.45 -14.43
CA GLN A 280 1.85 7.69 -15.48
C GLN A 280 3.28 7.62 -14.93
N LEU A 281 3.48 8.02 -13.68
CA LEU A 281 4.75 7.87 -12.98
C LEU A 281 5.06 6.41 -12.63
N GLY A 282 4.15 5.47 -12.89
CA GLY A 282 4.35 4.05 -12.64
C GLY A 282 4.27 3.66 -11.16
N LEU A 283 3.79 4.56 -10.30
CA LEU A 283 3.63 4.32 -8.87
C LEU A 283 2.44 3.39 -8.63
N CYS A 284 2.69 2.29 -7.93
CA CYS A 284 1.68 1.35 -7.49
C CYS A 284 0.70 1.99 -6.51
N SER A 285 1.11 2.96 -5.68
CA SER A 285 0.23 3.72 -4.77
C SER A 285 -0.86 4.54 -5.45
N ALA A 286 -0.84 4.64 -6.79
CA ALA A 286 -1.96 5.17 -7.57
C ALA A 286 -3.31 4.55 -7.17
N PHE A 287 -3.34 3.31 -6.67
CA PHE A 287 -4.55 2.68 -6.15
C PHE A 287 -5.24 3.50 -5.05
N ILE A 288 -4.50 4.26 -4.22
CA ILE A 288 -5.09 5.14 -3.22
C ILE A 288 -5.91 6.20 -3.93
N CYS A 289 -5.30 6.94 -4.85
CA CYS A 289 -6.03 7.95 -5.61
C CYS A 289 -7.22 7.33 -6.34
N ALA A 290 -7.11 6.09 -6.82
CA ALA A 290 -8.20 5.35 -7.42
C ALA A 290 -9.37 5.13 -6.43
N MET A 291 -9.08 4.75 -5.18
CA MET A 291 -10.10 4.64 -4.13
C MET A 291 -10.76 6.00 -3.82
N TRP A 292 -9.95 7.06 -3.73
CA TRP A 292 -10.43 8.43 -3.49
C TRP A 292 -11.25 8.99 -4.66
N VAL A 293 -11.19 8.38 -5.83
CA VAL A 293 -12.08 8.68 -6.97
C VAL A 293 -13.29 7.74 -6.99
N ALA A 294 -13.06 6.43 -6.89
CA ALA A 294 -14.06 5.40 -7.09
C ALA A 294 -15.13 5.38 -6.00
N PHE A 295 -14.76 5.46 -4.71
CA PHE A 295 -15.73 5.43 -3.62
C PHE A 295 -16.69 6.62 -3.67
N PRO A 296 -16.21 7.87 -3.79
CA PRO A 296 -17.07 9.01 -4.01
C PRO A 296 -17.92 8.83 -5.28
N LEU A 297 -17.33 8.52 -6.42
CA LEU A 297 -18.07 8.36 -7.68
C LEU A 297 -19.21 7.33 -7.56
N LEU A 298 -18.94 6.16 -6.98
CA LEU A 298 -19.93 5.12 -6.76
C LEU A 298 -21.05 5.58 -5.81
N THR A 299 -20.68 6.18 -4.68
CA THR A 299 -21.63 6.74 -3.71
C THR A 299 -22.56 7.74 -4.40
N LYS A 300 -22.01 8.61 -5.24
CA LYS A 300 -22.79 9.60 -6.00
C LYS A 300 -23.71 8.94 -7.02
N LEU A 301 -23.24 7.95 -7.77
CA LEU A 301 -24.06 7.22 -8.75
C LEU A 301 -25.22 6.47 -8.10
N LEU A 302 -25.00 5.85 -6.92
CA LEU A 302 -26.01 5.09 -6.19
C LEU A 302 -27.05 6.01 -5.52
N THR A 303 -26.59 7.08 -4.86
CA THR A 303 -27.46 8.01 -4.11
C THR A 303 -28.14 9.05 -5.00
N TYR A 304 -27.70 9.22 -6.27
CA TYR A 304 -28.27 10.19 -7.21
C TYR A 304 -29.80 10.10 -7.35
N ARG A 305 -30.35 8.88 -7.31
CA ARG A 305 -31.81 8.66 -7.44
C ARG A 305 -32.59 9.11 -6.20
N GLU A 306 -32.04 8.88 -5.01
CA GLU A 306 -32.69 9.21 -3.73
C GLU A 306 -32.74 10.72 -3.50
N PHE A 307 -31.66 11.44 -3.81
CA PHE A 307 -31.63 12.90 -3.69
C PHE A 307 -32.57 13.58 -4.71
N LYS A 308 -32.73 13.01 -5.92
CA LYS A 308 -33.64 13.55 -6.93
C LYS A 308 -35.12 13.39 -6.56
N GLN A 309 -35.47 12.34 -5.80
CA GLN A 309 -36.85 12.12 -5.33
C GLN A 309 -37.24 13.05 -4.18
N LYS A 310 -36.35 13.29 -3.21
CA LYS A 310 -36.63 14.23 -2.11
C LYS A 310 -36.86 15.67 -2.60
N VAL A 311 -36.15 16.11 -3.64
CA VAL A 311 -36.34 17.45 -4.23
C VAL A 311 -37.73 17.62 -4.88
N LYS A 312 -38.36 16.55 -5.39
CA LYS A 312 -39.73 16.63 -5.90
C LYS A 312 -40.79 16.76 -4.80
N MET A 313 -40.49 16.31 -3.57
CA MET A 313 -41.46 16.23 -2.48
C MET A 313 -41.61 17.56 -1.71
N TYR A 314 -40.64 18.48 -1.83
CA TYR A 314 -40.69 19.83 -1.23
C TYR A 314 -41.24 20.92 -2.18
N PHE A 315 -41.66 20.55 -3.39
CA PHE A 315 -42.19 21.46 -4.42
C PHE A 315 -43.64 21.11 -4.82
N ILE A 316 -44.38 20.43 -3.94
CA ILE A 316 -45.84 20.23 -4.05
C ILE A 316 -46.51 20.97 -2.91
#